data_AF-A0A938N091-F1
#
_entry.id   AF-A0A938N091-F1
#
_cell.length_a   1.000
_cell.length_b   1.000
_cell.length_c   1.000
_cell.angle_alpha   90.00
_cell.angle_beta   90.00
_cell.angle_gamma   90.00
#
_symmetry.space_group_name_H-M   'P 1'
#
loop_
_entity.id
_entity.type
_entity.pdbx_description
1 polymer ?
#
loop_
_entity_poly.entity_id
_entity_poly.type
_entity_poly.pdbx_seq_one_letter_code
_entity_poly.pdbx_strand_id
1 'polypeptide(L)'
;MNDAIKSHDSVPTRKRKRHWRIAAVLICLLFGVMVALAYVVLFCQPGIHVTVQNTGSTPLRSVVLFVTGNSYNLSDIPSGATADATVKCKGDSHLEIEFADDDKQTKRLDAGGFFQPGYRGTIRVSIKDGVIQENEQNIAWWPN
;
A
#
# COMPACT_ATOMS: atom_id res chain seq x y z
N MET A 1 55.68 23.57 55.02
CA MET A 1 56.34 23.14 53.78
C MET A 1 55.67 21.84 53.33
N ASN A 2 54.89 21.98 52.26
CA ASN A 2 54.43 20.96 51.29
C ASN A 2 53.34 19.96 51.70
N ASP A 3 52.13 20.38 51.35
CA ASP A 3 50.99 19.63 50.80
C ASP A 3 51.28 18.21 50.30
N ALA A 4 50.67 17.23 50.96
CA ALA A 4 50.56 15.86 50.45
C ALA A 4 49.20 15.67 49.78
N ILE A 5 49.20 15.83 48.46
CA ILE A 5 48.12 15.51 47.52
C ILE A 5 47.79 14.02 47.64
N LYS A 6 46.58 13.68 48.09
CA LYS A 6 46.05 12.30 48.02
C LYS A 6 45.19 12.18 46.76
N SER A 7 45.82 11.76 45.66
CA SER A 7 45.13 11.41 44.41
C SER A 7 44.17 10.25 44.68
N HIS A 8 42.88 10.52 44.59
CA HIS A 8 41.82 9.53 44.71
C HIS A 8 41.55 8.95 43.31
N ASP A 9 42.41 8.04 42.87
CA ASP A 9 42.25 7.36 41.59
C ASP A 9 41.02 6.44 41.65
N SER A 10 39.95 6.90 41.01
CA SER A 10 38.74 6.10 40.85
C SER A 10 38.95 5.08 39.72
N VAL A 11 38.94 3.79 40.08
CA VAL A 11 39.04 2.67 39.15
C VAL A 11 37.84 2.68 38.20
N PRO A 12 38.02 2.83 36.88
CA PRO A 12 36.89 2.75 35.96
C PRO A 12 36.39 1.31 35.86
N THR A 13 35.18 1.07 36.38
CA THR A 13 34.53 -0.24 36.40
C THR A 13 34.20 -0.74 35.00
N ARG A 14 35.02 -1.68 34.51
CA ARG A 14 34.96 -2.34 33.19
C ARG A 14 33.62 -3.04 32.86
N LYS A 15 32.73 -3.24 33.85
CA LYS A 15 31.44 -3.96 33.70
C LYS A 15 30.37 -3.18 32.90
N ARG A 16 30.45 -1.85 32.82
CA ARG A 16 29.43 -1.00 32.17
C ARG A 16 29.30 -1.22 30.65
N LYS A 17 30.39 -1.65 29.98
CA LYS A 17 30.42 -1.79 28.50
C LYS A 17 29.68 -3.02 27.97
N ARG A 18 29.56 -4.11 28.75
CA ARG A 18 28.89 -5.35 28.28
C ARG A 18 27.37 -5.20 28.29
N HIS A 19 26.81 -4.58 29.33
CA HIS A 19 25.37 -4.33 29.43
C HIS A 19 24.88 -3.35 28.37
N TRP A 20 25.69 -2.35 28.00
CA TRP A 20 25.32 -1.40 26.95
C TRP A 20 25.28 -2.03 25.56
N ARG A 21 26.20 -2.97 25.26
CA ARG A 21 26.16 -3.74 24.00
C ARG A 21 24.91 -4.61 23.90
N ILE A 22 24.53 -5.28 25.00
CA ILE A 22 23.31 -6.09 25.03
C ILE A 22 22.07 -5.21 24.88
N ALA A 23 22.01 -4.09 25.59
CA ALA A 23 20.90 -3.14 25.47
C ALA A 23 20.77 -2.57 24.05
N ALA A 24 21.88 -2.20 23.41
CA ALA A 24 21.89 -1.73 22.03
C ALA A 24 21.36 -2.79 21.05
N VAL A 25 21.77 -4.05 21.20
CA VAL A 25 21.27 -5.16 20.37
C VAL A 25 19.76 -5.35 20.56
N LEU A 26 19.27 -5.33 21.79
CA LEU A 26 17.84 -5.48 22.07
C LEU A 26 17.02 -4.32 21.48
N ILE A 27 17.52 -3.08 21.56
CA ILE A 27 16.88 -1.91 20.96
C ILE A 27 16.82 -2.05 19.44
N CYS A 28 17.91 -2.45 18.78
CA CYS A 28 17.93 -2.66 17.33
C CYS A 28 16.95 -3.76 16.89
N LEU A 29 16.84 -4.85 17.65
CA LEU A 29 15.87 -5.92 17.36
C LEU A 29 14.42 -5.42 17.50
N LEU A 30 14.12 -4.71 18.58
CA LEU A 30 12.79 -4.11 18.80
C LEU A 30 12.42 -3.14 17.68
N PHE A 31 13.37 -2.29 17.27
CA PHE A 31 13.16 -1.37 16.16
C PHE A 31 12.91 -2.13 14.84
N GLY A 32 13.70 -3.16 14.54
CA GLY A 32 13.49 -4.00 13.35
C GLY A 32 12.10 -4.65 13.32
N VAL A 33 11.63 -5.18 14.45
CA VAL A 33 10.28 -5.75 14.56
C VAL A 33 9.20 -4.69 14.36
N MET A 34 9.35 -3.50 14.94
CA MET A 34 8.42 -2.39 14.75
C MET A 34 8.32 -1.96 13.28
N VAL A 35 9.46 -1.86 12.58
CA VAL A 35 9.48 -1.54 11.14
C VAL A 35 8.80 -2.64 10.33
N ALA A 36 9.07 -3.91 10.62
CA ALA A 36 8.44 -5.04 9.93
C ALA A 36 6.92 -5.06 10.14
N LEU A 37 6.45 -4.82 11.37
CA LEU A 37 5.02 -4.75 11.69
C LEU A 37 4.35 -3.56 10.98
N ALA A 38 4.99 -2.39 10.98
CA ALA A 38 4.50 -1.24 10.24
C ALA A 38 4.37 -1.55 8.74
N TYR A 39 5.37 -2.24 8.16
CA TYR A 39 5.31 -2.68 6.77
C TYR A 39 4.12 -3.62 6.51
N VAL A 40 3.92 -4.65 7.34
CA VAL A 40 2.77 -5.57 7.18
C VAL A 40 1.44 -4.84 7.29
N VAL A 41 1.27 -3.94 8.26
CA VAL A 41 0.00 -3.20 8.45
C VAL A 41 -0.27 -2.24 7.28
N LEU A 42 0.76 -1.61 6.74
CA LEU A 42 0.62 -0.66 5.64
C LEU A 42 0.43 -1.34 4.28
N PHE A 43 1.10 -2.47 4.04
CA PHE A 43 1.16 -3.10 2.71
C PHE A 43 0.38 -4.41 2.58
N CYS A 44 0.00 -5.08 3.68
CA CYS A 44 -0.81 -6.31 3.65
C CYS A 44 -2.27 -6.01 4.03
N GLN A 45 -2.90 -5.06 3.33
CA GLN A 45 -4.30 -4.77 3.57
C GLN A 45 -5.21 -5.86 2.96
N PRO A 46 -6.24 -6.33 3.68
CA PRO A 46 -7.22 -7.24 3.11
C PRO A 46 -8.04 -6.52 2.03
N GLY A 47 -8.37 -7.22 0.94
CA GLY A 47 -9.19 -6.69 -0.14
C GLY A 47 -8.74 -7.19 -1.50
N ILE A 48 -9.29 -6.58 -2.54
CA ILE A 48 -8.95 -6.87 -3.94
C ILE A 48 -8.02 -5.77 -4.43
N HIS A 49 -6.84 -6.14 -4.91
CA HIS A 49 -5.90 -5.22 -5.53
C HIS A 49 -6.32 -4.97 -6.97
N VAL A 50 -6.77 -3.77 -7.27
CA VAL A 50 -7.20 -3.36 -8.61
C VAL A 50 -6.09 -2.55 -9.25
N THR A 51 -5.69 -2.93 -10.45
CA THR A 51 -4.69 -2.23 -11.25
C THR A 51 -5.34 -1.77 -12.56
N VAL A 52 -5.24 -0.47 -12.85
CA VAL A 52 -5.72 0.14 -14.08
C VAL A 52 -4.52 0.59 -14.91
N GLN A 53 -4.40 0.04 -16.10
CA GLN A 53 -3.39 0.42 -17.07
C GLN A 53 -4.03 1.24 -18.19
N ASN A 54 -3.44 2.38 -18.51
CA ASN A 54 -3.80 3.14 -19.70
C ASN A 54 -2.94 2.70 -20.88
N THR A 55 -3.49 1.91 -21.78
CA THR A 55 -2.85 1.47 -23.03
C THR A 55 -3.26 2.33 -24.24
N GLY A 56 -4.10 3.35 -24.00
CA GLY A 56 -4.52 4.34 -24.99
C GLY A 56 -3.48 5.41 -25.26
N SER A 57 -3.82 6.30 -26.19
CA SER A 57 -2.95 7.42 -26.62
C SER A 57 -3.15 8.71 -25.80
N THR A 58 -4.28 8.84 -25.10
CA THR A 58 -4.64 10.01 -24.30
C THR A 58 -4.61 9.68 -22.81
N PRO A 59 -4.34 10.66 -21.93
CA PRO A 59 -4.39 10.43 -20.48
C PRO A 59 -5.82 10.14 -20.00
N LEU A 60 -5.96 9.21 -19.05
CA LEU A 60 -7.20 9.05 -18.29
C LEU A 60 -7.16 10.05 -17.13
N ARG A 61 -8.10 10.98 -17.09
CA ARG A 61 -8.13 12.03 -16.07
C ARG A 61 -9.04 11.66 -14.92
N SER A 62 -8.65 12.01 -13.69
CA SER A 62 -9.48 11.87 -12.48
C SER A 62 -10.08 10.47 -12.36
N VAL A 63 -9.24 9.44 -12.47
CA VAL A 63 -9.68 8.05 -12.47
C VAL A 63 -10.20 7.68 -11.08
N VAL A 64 -11.40 7.11 -11.02
CA VAL A 64 -12.03 6.67 -9.78
C VAL A 64 -12.57 5.25 -9.96
N LEU A 65 -12.22 4.37 -9.03
CA LEU A 65 -12.83 3.04 -8.91
C LEU A 65 -14.08 3.14 -8.05
N PHE A 66 -15.15 2.51 -8.50
CA PHE A 66 -16.40 2.39 -7.76
C PHE A 66 -16.71 0.94 -7.47
N VAL A 67 -17.13 0.70 -6.21
CA VAL A 67 -17.64 -0.58 -5.72
C VAL A 67 -18.82 -0.28 -4.79
N THR A 68 -19.62 -1.27 -4.44
CA THR A 68 -20.79 -1.07 -3.58
C THR A 68 -20.39 -0.44 -2.24
N GLY A 69 -20.81 0.80 -2.05
CA GLY A 69 -20.67 1.58 -0.83
C GLY A 69 -19.33 2.29 -0.61
N ASN A 70 -18.39 2.24 -1.57
CA ASN A 70 -17.08 2.91 -1.50
C ASN A 70 -16.60 3.40 -2.88
N SER A 71 -15.71 4.39 -2.90
CA SER A 71 -14.97 4.83 -4.10
C SER A 71 -13.50 5.10 -3.78
N TYR A 72 -12.65 4.95 -4.78
CA TYR A 72 -11.19 5.04 -4.64
C TYR A 72 -10.60 5.87 -5.78
N ASN A 73 -9.96 7.00 -5.44
CA ASN A 73 -9.37 7.90 -6.43
C ASN A 73 -7.94 7.46 -6.77
N LEU A 74 -7.68 7.24 -8.06
CA LEU A 74 -6.37 6.88 -8.63
C LEU A 74 -5.64 8.06 -9.29
N SER A 75 -6.24 9.25 -9.28
CA SER A 75 -5.76 10.46 -9.96
C SER A 75 -5.67 10.29 -11.48
N ASP A 76 -4.89 11.14 -12.15
CA ASP A 76 -4.66 11.03 -13.58
C ASP A 76 -3.70 9.87 -13.89
N ILE A 77 -4.00 9.09 -14.92
CA ILE A 77 -3.16 8.00 -15.44
C ILE A 77 -2.67 8.38 -16.84
N PRO A 78 -1.38 8.79 -16.98
CA PRO A 78 -0.80 9.08 -18.29
C PRO A 78 -0.88 7.91 -19.27
N SER A 79 -0.79 8.20 -20.57
CA SER A 79 -0.63 7.18 -21.61
C SER A 79 0.55 6.25 -21.30
N GLY A 80 0.33 4.94 -21.33
CA GLY A 80 1.32 3.90 -21.02
C GLY A 80 1.59 3.68 -19.53
N ALA A 81 0.95 4.45 -18.64
CA ALA A 81 1.14 4.32 -17.20
C ALA A 81 0.10 3.40 -16.56
N THR A 82 0.30 3.16 -15.26
CA THR A 82 -0.56 2.30 -14.44
C THR A 82 -0.78 2.97 -13.08
N ALA A 83 -1.98 2.79 -12.53
CA ALA A 83 -2.28 3.12 -11.14
C ALA A 83 -3.05 1.97 -10.48
N ASP A 84 -2.97 1.87 -9.16
CA ASP A 84 -3.58 0.79 -8.41
C ASP A 84 -4.14 1.25 -7.06
N ALA A 85 -5.10 0.47 -6.56
CA ALA A 85 -5.62 0.59 -5.20
C ALA A 85 -6.12 -0.76 -4.69
N THR A 86 -6.09 -0.92 -3.37
CA THR A 86 -6.77 -2.04 -2.70
C THR A 86 -8.21 -1.64 -2.37
N VAL A 87 -9.19 -2.29 -2.99
CA VAL A 87 -10.62 -2.00 -2.80
C VAL A 87 -11.29 -2.98 -1.82
N LYS A 88 -12.29 -2.47 -1.11
CA LYS A 88 -13.17 -3.22 -0.20
C LYS A 88 -14.61 -2.84 -0.53
N CYS A 89 -15.50 -3.81 -0.69
CA CYS A 89 -16.93 -3.55 -0.81
C CYS A 89 -17.65 -3.69 0.54
N LYS A 90 -18.84 -3.10 0.67
CA LYS A 90 -19.73 -3.24 1.84
C LYS A 90 -20.85 -4.27 1.65
N GLY A 91 -20.92 -4.89 0.48
CA GLY A 91 -21.90 -5.90 0.09
C GLY A 91 -21.57 -6.43 -1.31
N ASP A 92 -22.53 -7.11 -1.92
CA ASP A 92 -22.45 -7.59 -3.30
C ASP A 92 -22.06 -6.45 -4.24
N SER A 93 -21.01 -6.69 -5.02
CA SER A 93 -20.37 -5.65 -5.81
C SER A 93 -19.81 -6.20 -7.10
N HIS A 94 -19.65 -5.29 -8.04
CA HIS A 94 -18.75 -5.38 -9.19
C HIS A 94 -17.82 -4.16 -9.21
N LEU A 95 -16.87 -4.15 -10.12
CA LEU A 95 -15.95 -3.03 -10.33
C LEU A 95 -16.46 -2.13 -11.46
N GLU A 96 -16.61 -0.85 -11.17
CA GLU A 96 -16.80 0.18 -12.19
C GLU A 96 -15.63 1.16 -12.16
N ILE A 97 -15.25 1.68 -13.32
CA ILE A 97 -14.14 2.63 -13.47
C ILE A 97 -14.66 3.88 -14.16
N GLU A 98 -14.56 5.00 -13.48
CA GLU A 98 -14.91 6.32 -14.01
C GLU A 98 -13.64 7.12 -14.30
N PHE A 99 -13.63 7.86 -15.40
CA PHE A 99 -12.56 8.79 -15.75
C PHE A 99 -13.09 9.84 -16.73
N ALA A 100 -12.37 10.95 -16.87
CA ALA A 100 -12.58 11.91 -17.95
C ALA A 100 -11.56 11.68 -19.07
N ASP A 101 -11.99 11.81 -20.31
CA ASP A 101 -11.09 11.87 -21.47
C ASP A 101 -10.58 13.31 -21.71
N ASP A 102 -9.77 13.50 -22.76
CA ASP A 102 -9.20 14.81 -23.11
C ASP A 102 -10.28 15.84 -23.51
N ASP A 103 -11.45 15.38 -23.96
CA ASP A 103 -12.60 16.24 -24.25
C ASP A 103 -13.38 16.62 -22.97
N LYS A 104 -12.87 16.23 -21.79
CA LYS A 104 -13.47 16.38 -20.48
C LYS A 104 -14.82 15.66 -20.35
N GLN A 105 -15.09 14.68 -21.21
CA GLN A 105 -16.27 13.85 -21.09
C GLN A 105 -16.02 12.76 -20.07
N THR A 106 -16.88 12.69 -19.06
CA THR A 106 -16.84 11.61 -18.09
C THR A 106 -17.38 10.32 -18.71
N LYS A 107 -16.59 9.26 -18.64
CA LYS A 107 -16.96 7.91 -19.04
C LYS A 107 -16.93 7.02 -17.80
N ARG A 108 -17.90 6.12 -17.72
CA ARG A 108 -17.98 5.09 -16.68
C ARG A 108 -18.08 3.73 -17.35
N LEU A 109 -17.08 2.90 -17.11
CA LEU A 109 -16.97 1.57 -17.67
C LEU A 109 -17.29 0.54 -16.60
N ASP A 110 -18.15 -0.41 -16.93
CA ASP A 110 -18.37 -1.61 -16.13
C ASP A 110 -17.22 -2.60 -16.41
N ALA A 111 -16.33 -2.76 -15.43
CA ALA A 111 -15.23 -3.73 -15.48
C ALA A 111 -15.64 -5.08 -14.89
N GLY A 112 -16.90 -5.27 -14.53
CA GLY A 112 -17.47 -6.53 -14.06
C GLY A 112 -16.77 -7.07 -12.81
N GLY A 113 -16.77 -8.41 -12.72
CA GLY A 113 -16.19 -9.14 -11.60
C GLY A 113 -17.06 -9.08 -10.36
N PHE A 114 -17.82 -10.14 -10.11
CA PHE A 114 -18.62 -10.24 -8.91
C PHE A 114 -17.75 -10.54 -7.68
N PHE A 115 -17.90 -9.74 -6.62
CA PHE A 115 -17.27 -9.98 -5.33
C PHE A 115 -18.06 -9.40 -4.16
N GLN A 116 -17.83 -9.96 -2.99
CA GLN A 116 -18.46 -9.60 -1.72
C GLN A 116 -17.40 -9.34 -0.63
N PRO A 117 -17.79 -8.78 0.53
CA PRO A 117 -16.86 -8.62 1.65
C PRO A 117 -16.22 -9.95 2.04
N GLY A 118 -14.89 -10.02 2.04
CA GLY A 118 -14.13 -11.26 2.30
C GLY A 118 -13.38 -11.81 1.08
N TYR A 119 -13.74 -11.37 -0.13
CA TYR A 119 -12.95 -11.66 -1.32
C TYR A 119 -11.57 -10.99 -1.26
N ARG A 120 -10.57 -11.69 -1.81
CA ARG A 120 -9.20 -11.20 -1.98
C ARG A 120 -8.66 -11.59 -3.36
N GLY A 121 -7.61 -10.92 -3.80
CA GLY A 121 -6.91 -11.24 -5.03
C GLY A 121 -6.63 -10.01 -5.86
N THR A 122 -6.57 -10.16 -7.18
CA THR A 122 -6.20 -9.10 -8.11
C THR A 122 -7.21 -8.96 -9.23
N ILE A 123 -7.52 -7.73 -9.60
CA ILE A 123 -8.19 -7.39 -10.87
C ILE A 123 -7.26 -6.48 -11.65
N ARG A 124 -7.01 -6.80 -12.92
CA ARG A 124 -6.19 -5.98 -13.82
C ARG A 124 -7.03 -5.57 -15.01
N VAL A 125 -7.12 -4.27 -15.25
CA VAL A 125 -7.91 -3.70 -16.34
C VAL A 125 -7.00 -2.85 -17.21
N SER A 126 -6.98 -3.14 -18.51
CA SER A 126 -6.31 -2.32 -19.52
C SER A 126 -7.37 -1.50 -20.25
N ILE A 127 -7.23 -0.18 -20.26
CA ILE A 127 -8.13 0.75 -20.95
C ILE A 127 -7.39 1.35 -22.14
N LYS A 128 -7.95 1.19 -23.34
CA LYS A 128 -7.44 1.74 -24.58
C LYS A 128 -8.46 2.68 -25.20
N ASP A 129 -8.08 3.93 -25.38
CA ASP A 129 -8.88 4.97 -26.06
C ASP A 129 -10.34 5.04 -25.53
N GLY A 130 -10.48 4.89 -24.21
CA GLY A 130 -11.75 4.97 -23.50
C GLY A 130 -12.58 3.68 -23.44
N VAL A 131 -12.01 2.54 -23.87
CA VAL A 131 -12.69 1.23 -23.88
C VAL A 131 -11.86 0.21 -23.11
N ILE A 132 -12.51 -0.73 -22.43
CA ILE A 132 -11.79 -1.85 -21.79
C ILE A 132 -11.25 -2.76 -22.89
N GLN A 133 -9.92 -2.91 -22.93
CA GLN A 133 -9.22 -3.79 -23.85
C GLN A 133 -8.99 -5.17 -23.22
N GLU A 134 -8.60 -5.21 -21.95
CA GLU A 134 -8.33 -6.44 -21.20
C GLU A 134 -8.88 -6.32 -19.78
N ASN A 135 -9.31 -7.46 -19.24
CA ASN A 135 -9.88 -7.56 -17.91
C ASN A 135 -9.57 -8.94 -17.33
N GLU A 136 -8.47 -9.02 -16.58
CA GLU A 136 -8.05 -10.23 -15.90
C GLU A 136 -8.49 -10.21 -14.45
N GLN A 137 -9.14 -11.27 -14.01
CA GLN A 137 -9.67 -11.37 -12.66
C GLN A 137 -9.18 -12.65 -12.01
N ASN A 138 -8.40 -12.50 -10.96
CA ASN A 138 -7.96 -13.58 -10.10
C ASN A 138 -8.36 -13.23 -8.67
N ILE A 139 -9.64 -13.42 -8.38
CA ILE A 139 -10.25 -13.16 -7.08
C ILE A 139 -10.81 -14.45 -6.51
N ALA A 140 -10.65 -14.64 -5.21
CA ALA A 140 -11.15 -15.80 -4.50
C ALA A 140 -11.77 -15.37 -3.18
N TRP A 141 -12.79 -16.11 -2.76
CA TRP A 141 -13.27 -16.04 -1.40
C TRP A 141 -12.17 -16.49 -0.45
N TRP A 142 -11.80 -15.63 0.51
CA TRP A 142 -10.87 -16.00 1.57
C TRP A 142 -11.68 -16.29 2.84
N PRO A 143 -11.80 -17.56 3.27
CA PRO A 143 -12.48 -17.87 4.52
C PRO A 143 -11.74 -17.22 5.68
N ASN A 144 -12.47 -16.48 6.51
CA ASN A 144 -11.98 -15.89 7.75
C ASN A 144 -11.60 -16.96 8.77
#